data_AF-A0A452YTN6-F1
#
_entry.id   AF-A0A452YTN6-F1
#
_cell.length_a   1.000
_cell.length_b   1.000
_cell.length_c   1.000
_cell.angle_alpha   90.00
_cell.angle_beta   90.00
_cell.angle_gamma   90.00
#
_symmetry.space_group_name_H-M   'P 1'
#
loop_
_entity.id
_entity.type
_entity.pdbx_description
1 polymer ?
#
loop_
_entity_poly.entity_id
_entity_poly.type
_entity_poly.pdbx_seq_one_letter_code
_entity_poly.pdbx_strand_id
1 'polypeptide(L)'
;MDDISGNNSIRPFFSSLVALQGAEKNLNKDCLNSTLDPYLCFFPQYALQNIKTPYFILNSAYDVYQFHHIFVPPSSDPRGHWSRCKADPSACSTLQIATLQGTIQCFVQIFATCIKRTGVKFIELRS
;
A
#
# COMPACT_ATOMS: atom_id res chain seq x y z
N MET A 1 1.35 -4.22 -6.11
CA MET A 1 1.51 -2.81 -6.48
C MET A 1 2.94 -2.68 -6.92
N ASP A 2 3.11 -2.22 -8.14
CA ASP A 2 4.42 -2.08 -8.75
C ASP A 2 4.81 -0.59 -8.70
N ASP A 3 6.11 -0.33 -8.67
CA ASP A 3 6.63 1.03 -8.74
C ASP A 3 6.50 1.61 -10.17
N ILE A 4 6.92 2.86 -10.37
CA ILE A 4 6.88 3.51 -11.70
C ILE A 4 7.76 2.84 -12.77
N SER A 5 8.62 1.89 -12.40
CA SER A 5 9.38 1.07 -13.33
C SER A 5 8.74 -0.29 -13.61
N GLY A 6 7.57 -0.57 -13.01
CA GLY A 6 6.85 -1.84 -13.13
C GLY A 6 7.38 -2.94 -12.20
N ASN A 7 8.25 -2.61 -11.25
CA ASN A 7 8.84 -3.59 -10.34
C ASN A 7 8.08 -3.67 -9.01
N ASN A 8 7.87 -4.89 -8.51
CA ASN A 8 7.23 -5.13 -7.22
C ASN A 8 8.27 -5.16 -6.09
N SER A 9 8.82 -3.99 -5.77
CA SER A 9 9.84 -3.84 -4.74
C SER A 9 9.30 -4.02 -3.31
N ILE A 10 7.99 -3.87 -3.11
CA ILE A 10 7.37 -3.87 -1.78
C ILE A 10 7.24 -5.27 -1.16
N ARG A 11 6.98 -6.30 -1.98
CA ARG A 11 6.90 -7.69 -1.51
C ARG A 11 8.22 -8.20 -0.93
N PRO A 12 9.36 -8.15 -1.65
CA PRO A 12 10.64 -8.60 -1.09
C PRO A 12 11.05 -7.75 0.12
N PHE A 13 10.77 -6.43 0.11
CA PHE A 13 11.03 -5.57 1.28
C PHE A 13 10.30 -6.07 2.53
N PHE A 14 8.98 -6.30 2.47
CA PHE A 14 8.23 -6.79 3.62
C PHE A 14 8.59 -8.22 4.00
N SER A 15 8.89 -9.08 3.03
CA SER A 15 9.40 -10.43 3.30
C SER A 15 10.69 -10.38 4.14
N SER A 16 11.67 -9.57 3.72
CA SER A 16 12.90 -9.35 4.48
C SER A 16 12.66 -8.70 5.84
N LEU A 17 11.74 -7.72 5.92
CA LEU A 17 11.40 -7.05 7.17
C LEU A 17 10.82 -8.02 8.19
N VAL A 18 9.88 -8.88 7.79
CA VAL A 18 9.25 -9.87 8.68
C VAL A 18 10.26 -10.88 9.19
N ALA A 19 11.13 -11.38 8.30
CA ALA A 19 12.19 -12.30 8.66
C ALA A 19 13.20 -11.65 9.63
N LEU A 20 13.67 -10.44 9.30
CA LEU A 20 14.69 -9.74 10.10
C LEU A 20 14.19 -9.37 11.49
N GLN A 21 12.95 -8.89 11.59
CA GLN A 21 12.36 -8.45 12.86
C GLN A 21 11.74 -9.60 13.67
N GLY A 22 11.69 -10.82 13.10
CA GLY A 22 10.95 -11.94 13.68
C GLY A 22 9.48 -11.58 13.95
N ALA A 23 8.89 -10.75 13.09
CA ALA A 23 7.58 -10.16 13.30
C ALA A 23 6.44 -11.18 13.17
N GLU A 24 6.70 -12.29 12.48
CA GLU A 24 5.75 -13.38 12.25
C GLU A 24 5.05 -13.84 13.53
N LYS A 25 5.78 -13.96 14.65
CA LYS A 25 5.22 -14.40 15.94
C LYS A 25 4.11 -13.50 16.50
N ASN A 26 4.02 -12.25 16.03
CA ASN A 26 3.03 -11.26 16.47
C ASN A 26 1.88 -11.09 15.48
N LEU A 27 1.89 -11.81 14.35
CA LEU A 27 0.84 -11.72 13.34
C LEU A 27 -0.39 -12.54 13.74
N ASN A 28 -1.53 -12.18 13.15
CA ASN A 28 -2.78 -12.88 13.37
C ASN A 28 -2.67 -14.34 12.88
N LYS A 29 -2.92 -15.30 13.78
CA LYS A 29 -2.80 -16.73 13.49
C LYS A 29 -3.77 -17.21 12.40
N ASP A 30 -4.98 -16.67 12.35
CA ASP A 30 -5.96 -17.02 11.32
C ASP A 30 -5.46 -16.57 9.93
N CYS A 31 -4.79 -15.41 9.87
CA CYS A 31 -4.12 -14.95 8.65
C CYS A 31 -2.96 -15.87 8.25
N LEU A 32 -2.07 -16.19 9.20
CA LEU A 32 -0.93 -17.08 8.94
C LEU A 32 -1.38 -18.45 8.42
N ASN A 33 -2.45 -19.01 8.98
CA ASN A 33 -3.02 -20.29 8.53
C ASN A 33 -3.66 -20.22 7.13
N SER A 34 -4.01 -19.02 6.66
CA SER A 34 -4.68 -18.79 5.38
C SER A 34 -3.71 -18.42 4.24
N THR A 35 -2.41 -18.27 4.54
CA THR A 35 -1.39 -17.81 3.59
C THR A 35 -0.15 -18.69 3.66
N LEU A 36 0.51 -18.91 2.53
CA LEU A 36 1.80 -19.64 2.50
C LEU A 36 2.98 -18.78 2.99
N ASP A 37 2.87 -17.47 2.85
CA ASP A 37 3.93 -16.52 3.15
C ASP A 37 3.52 -15.57 4.29
N PRO A 38 4.18 -15.60 5.47
CA PRO A 38 3.80 -14.80 6.63
C PRO A 38 3.76 -13.29 6.38
N TYR A 39 4.64 -12.79 5.51
CA TYR A 39 4.70 -11.36 5.18
C TYR A 39 3.43 -10.85 4.49
N LEU A 40 2.63 -11.73 3.89
CA LEU A 40 1.35 -11.35 3.27
C LEU A 40 0.37 -10.78 4.30
N CYS A 41 0.48 -11.21 5.56
CA CYS A 41 -0.34 -10.70 6.66
C CYS A 41 0.01 -9.27 7.11
N PHE A 42 1.02 -8.62 6.51
CA PHE A 42 1.21 -7.16 6.61
C PHE A 42 0.35 -6.38 5.61
N PHE A 43 -0.13 -7.03 4.54
CA PHE A 43 -0.95 -6.38 3.53
C PHE A 43 -2.43 -6.50 3.89
N PRO A 44 -3.17 -5.38 3.92
CA PRO A 44 -4.58 -5.37 4.33
C PRO A 44 -5.48 -6.34 3.54
N GLN A 45 -5.20 -6.60 2.26
CA GLN A 45 -5.95 -7.58 1.47
C GLN A 45 -5.98 -9.00 2.07
N TYR A 46 -4.98 -9.39 2.88
CA TYR A 46 -4.93 -10.68 3.58
C TYR A 46 -5.27 -10.53 5.06
N ALA A 47 -4.72 -9.50 5.72
CA ALA A 47 -4.90 -9.32 7.16
C ALA A 47 -6.36 -9.03 7.54
N LEU A 48 -7.04 -8.17 6.77
CA LEU A 48 -8.37 -7.66 7.11
C LEU A 48 -9.46 -8.74 7.12
N GLN A 49 -9.28 -9.81 6.33
CA GLN A 49 -10.21 -10.93 6.27
C GLN A 49 -10.26 -11.72 7.60
N ASN A 50 -9.22 -11.58 8.41
CA ASN A 50 -9.01 -12.35 9.64
C ASN A 50 -9.23 -11.51 10.91
N ILE A 51 -9.65 -10.25 10.78
CA ILE A 51 -9.97 -9.36 11.89
C ILE A 51 -11.48 -9.40 12.14
N LYS A 52 -11.90 -9.91 13.30
CA LYS A 52 -13.31 -10.05 13.69
C LYS A 52 -13.88 -8.79 14.35
N THR A 53 -13.03 -8.02 15.01
CA THR A 53 -13.42 -6.77 15.66
C THR A 53 -13.81 -5.75 14.61
N PRO A 54 -14.90 -5.00 14.77
CA PRO A 54 -15.23 -3.90 13.86
C PRO A 54 -14.12 -2.85 13.84
N TYR A 55 -13.76 -2.35 12.65
CA TYR A 55 -12.77 -1.29 12.47
C TYR A 55 -13.20 -0.31 11.38
N PHE A 56 -12.63 0.89 11.44
CA PHE A 56 -12.73 1.91 10.41
C PHE A 56 -11.37 2.07 9.76
N ILE A 57 -11.34 2.15 8.43
CA ILE A 57 -10.11 2.45 7.69
C ILE A 57 -10.18 3.89 7.25
N LEU A 58 -9.22 4.66 7.74
CA LEU A 58 -8.98 6.04 7.37
C LEU A 58 -7.72 6.07 6.53
N ASN A 59 -7.84 6.56 5.30
CA ASN A 59 -6.69 6.80 4.46
C ASN A 59 -6.85 8.17 3.76
N SER A 60 -5.75 8.87 3.58
CA SER A 60 -5.69 10.05 2.73
C SER A 60 -5.80 9.64 1.27
N ALA A 61 -6.34 10.51 0.42
CA ALA A 61 -6.28 10.31 -1.03
C ALA A 61 -4.82 10.09 -1.52
N TYR A 62 -3.85 10.75 -0.87
CA TYR A 62 -2.43 10.66 -1.17
C TYR A 62 -1.61 10.31 0.08
N ASP A 63 -1.36 9.01 0.30
CA ASP A 63 -0.44 8.59 1.38
C ASP A 63 1.02 8.86 0.97
N VAL A 64 1.66 9.81 1.67
CA VAL A 64 3.03 10.29 1.38
C VAL A 64 4.05 9.15 1.46
N TYR A 65 3.91 8.25 2.43
CA TYR A 65 4.85 7.15 2.60
C TYR A 65 4.77 6.17 1.43
N GLN A 66 3.56 5.75 1.06
CA GLN A 66 3.30 4.91 -0.10
C GLN A 66 3.80 5.58 -1.38
N PHE A 67 3.55 6.88 -1.56
CA PHE A 67 4.03 7.59 -2.73
C PHE A 67 5.57 7.60 -2.82
N HIS A 68 6.25 7.90 -1.72
CA HIS A 68 7.71 8.11 -1.73
C HIS A 68 8.52 6.82 -1.73
N HIS A 69 8.02 5.76 -1.08
CA HIS A 69 8.81 4.55 -0.83
C HIS A 69 8.29 3.33 -1.58
N ILE A 70 7.01 3.32 -1.96
CA ILE A 70 6.39 2.19 -2.64
C ILE A 70 6.23 2.50 -4.12
N PHE A 71 5.64 3.65 -4.46
CA PHE A 71 5.35 4.00 -5.84
C PHE A 71 6.55 4.61 -6.56
N VAL A 72 7.25 5.56 -5.93
CA VAL A 72 8.41 6.25 -6.51
C VAL A 72 9.66 6.21 -5.61
N PRO A 73 10.14 5.00 -5.24
CA PRO A 73 11.40 4.85 -4.51
C PRO A 73 12.58 5.44 -5.30
N PRO A 74 13.67 5.83 -4.63
CA PRO A 74 14.88 6.35 -5.30
C PRO A 74 15.44 5.41 -6.39
N SER A 75 15.26 4.10 -6.23
CA SER A 75 15.72 3.09 -7.20
C SER A 75 14.96 3.14 -8.54
N SER A 76 13.70 3.59 -8.56
CA SER A 76 12.89 3.67 -9.78
C SER A 76 12.87 5.07 -10.42
N ASP A 77 13.37 6.08 -9.72
CA ASP A 77 13.55 7.46 -10.23
C ASP A 77 15.00 7.96 -10.08
N PRO A 78 16.00 7.29 -10.68
CA PRO A 78 17.41 7.66 -10.52
C PRO A 78 17.75 9.04 -11.09
N ARG A 79 16.93 9.56 -12.02
CA ARG A 79 17.08 10.89 -12.61
C ARG A 79 16.30 11.98 -11.86
N GLY A 80 15.53 11.61 -10.84
CA GLY A 80 14.82 12.54 -9.97
C GLY A 80 13.66 13.28 -10.64
N HIS A 81 13.05 12.73 -11.68
CA HIS A 81 11.93 13.35 -12.41
C HIS A 81 10.70 13.59 -11.52
N TRP A 82 10.53 12.80 -10.48
CA TRP A 82 9.44 12.91 -9.51
C TRP A 82 9.83 13.69 -8.25
N SER A 83 11.08 14.13 -8.11
CA SER A 83 11.56 14.77 -6.88
C SER A 83 10.76 16.02 -6.51
N ARG A 84 10.41 16.86 -7.51
CA ARG A 84 9.56 18.04 -7.29
C ARG A 84 8.14 17.67 -6.86
N CYS A 85 7.54 16.71 -7.56
CA CYS A 85 6.19 16.19 -7.27
C CYS A 85 6.11 15.50 -5.89
N LYS A 86 7.19 14.84 -5.44
CA LYS A 86 7.32 14.27 -4.09
C LYS A 86 7.44 15.34 -3.00
N ALA A 87 8.19 16.41 -3.26
CA ALA A 87 8.33 17.51 -2.30
C ALA A 87 7.03 18.34 -2.19
N ASP A 88 6.33 18.51 -3.31
CA ASP A 88 5.12 19.30 -3.41
C ASP A 88 4.18 18.67 -4.46
N PRO A 89 3.06 18.04 -4.04
CA PRO A 89 2.08 17.46 -4.96
C PRO A 89 1.47 18.47 -5.95
N SER A 90 1.48 19.77 -5.64
CA SER A 90 1.03 20.82 -6.56
C SER A 90 2.02 21.08 -7.70
N ALA A 91 3.28 20.66 -7.53
CA ALA A 91 4.33 20.76 -8.55
C ALA A 91 4.36 19.57 -9.52
N CYS A 92 3.45 18.60 -9.37
CA CYS A 92 3.32 17.48 -10.30
C CYS A 92 2.82 17.94 -11.67
N SER A 93 3.44 17.45 -12.73
CA SER A 93 2.90 17.61 -14.09
C SER A 93 1.57 16.86 -14.26
N THR A 94 0.78 17.26 -15.26
CA THR A 94 -0.49 16.57 -15.60
C THR A 94 -0.31 15.06 -15.79
N LEU A 95 0.79 14.64 -16.41
CA LEU A 95 1.11 13.22 -16.58
C LEU A 95 1.36 12.54 -15.23
N GLN A 96 2.17 13.14 -14.35
CA GLN A 96 2.44 12.59 -13.01
C GLN A 96 1.18 12.47 -12.16
N ILE A 97 0.30 13.48 -12.21
CA ILE A 97 -1.00 13.44 -11.52
C ILE A 97 -1.85 12.30 -12.06
N ALA A 98 -1.97 12.16 -13.39
CA ALA A 98 -2.74 11.09 -14.01
C ALA A 98 -2.20 9.69 -13.64
N THR A 99 -0.88 9.52 -13.65
CA THR A 99 -0.24 8.27 -13.22
C THR A 99 -0.51 7.98 -11.73
N LEU A 100 -0.37 8.99 -10.86
CA LEU A 100 -0.61 8.84 -9.43
C LEU A 100 -2.07 8.51 -9.11
N GLN A 101 -3.02 9.19 -9.76
CA GLN A 101 -4.46 8.94 -9.62
C GLN A 101 -4.84 7.53 -10.10
N GLY A 102 -4.27 7.06 -11.21
CA GLY A 102 -4.51 5.68 -11.67
C GLY A 102 -4.10 4.63 -10.64
N THR A 103 -2.95 4.83 -10.00
CA THR A 103 -2.45 3.96 -8.92
C THR A 103 -3.35 3.99 -7.69
N ILE A 104 -3.75 5.19 -7.24
CA ILE A 104 -4.66 5.36 -6.09
C ILE A 104 -6.00 4.70 -6.37
N GLN A 105 -6.56 4.90 -7.57
CA GLN A 105 -7.83 4.31 -7.96
C GLN A 105 -7.75 2.77 -7.91
N CYS A 106 -6.65 2.17 -8.38
CA CYS A 106 -6.43 0.74 -8.29
C CYS A 106 -6.34 0.26 -6.82
N PHE A 107 -5.60 0.99 -5.98
CA PHE A 107 -5.50 0.67 -4.54
C PHE A 107 -6.85 0.75 -3.85
N VAL A 108 -7.60 1.84 -4.04
CA VAL A 108 -8.95 2.04 -3.49
C VAL A 108 -9.90 0.96 -4.00
N GLN A 109 -9.82 0.56 -5.28
CA GLN A 109 -10.63 -0.53 -5.82
C GLN A 109 -10.31 -1.88 -5.16
N ILE A 110 -9.03 -2.22 -5.02
CA ILE A 110 -8.60 -3.45 -4.32
C ILE A 110 -9.11 -3.42 -2.88
N PHE A 111 -8.89 -2.31 -2.18
CA PHE A 111 -9.37 -2.11 -0.81
C PHE A 111 -10.88 -2.24 -0.74
N ALA A 112 -11.63 -1.46 -1.51
CA ALA A 112 -13.09 -1.45 -1.48
C ALA A 112 -13.69 -2.81 -1.86
N THR A 113 -13.09 -3.54 -2.81
CA THR A 113 -13.57 -4.87 -3.20
C THR A 113 -13.35 -5.90 -2.09
N CYS A 114 -12.19 -5.85 -1.43
CA CYS A 114 -11.89 -6.70 -0.27
C CYS A 114 -12.73 -6.31 0.97
N ILE A 115 -12.85 -5.01 1.27
CA ILE A 115 -13.56 -4.42 2.42
C ILE A 115 -15.07 -4.62 2.33
N LYS A 116 -15.66 -4.46 1.13
CA LYS A 116 -17.11 -4.68 0.95
C LYS A 116 -17.55 -6.08 1.36
N ARG A 117 -16.66 -7.09 1.26
CA ARG A 117 -16.94 -8.46 1.71
C ARG A 117 -16.86 -8.64 3.23
N THR A 118 -16.19 -7.74 3.95
CA THR A 118 -15.95 -7.87 5.40
C THR A 118 -16.85 -6.97 6.26
N GLY A 119 -17.76 -6.19 5.65
CA GLY A 119 -18.71 -5.33 6.38
C GLY A 119 -18.07 -4.07 7.00
N VAL A 120 -16.87 -3.70 6.55
CA VAL A 120 -16.08 -2.58 7.07
C VAL A 120 -16.51 -1.25 6.46
N LYS A 121 -16.52 -0.18 7.26
CA LYS A 121 -16.73 1.20 6.77
C LYS A 121 -15.39 1.82 6.37
N PHE A 122 -15.25 2.15 5.08
CA PHE A 122 -14.13 2.89 4.53
C PHE A 122 -14.46 4.38 4.48
N ILE A 123 -13.58 5.23 5.04
CA ILE A 123 -13.73 6.69 5.01
C ILE A 123 -12.51 7.25 4.30
N GLU A 124 -12.73 7.83 3.12
CA GLU A 124 -11.71 8.54 2.36
C GLU A 124 -11.67 10.00 2.80
N LEU A 125 -10.51 10.48 3.25
CA LEU A 125 -10.30 11.89 3.51
C LEU A 125 -10.05 12.60 2.17
N ARG A 126 -11.07 13.30 1.68
CA ARG A 126 -10.88 14.33 0.65
C ARG A 126 -10.30 15.56 1.33
N SER A 127 -9.12 15.98 0.87
CA SER A 127 -8.59 17.32 1.15
C SER A 127 -9.21 18.31 0.18
#